data_AF-A0A3D2SDV7-F1
#
_entry.id   AF-A0A3D2SDV7-F1
#
_cell.length_a   1.000
_cell.length_b   1.000
_cell.length_c   1.000
_cell.angle_alpha   90.00
_cell.angle_beta   90.00
_cell.angle_gamma   90.00
#
_symmetry.space_group_name_H-M   'P 1'
#
loop_
_entity.id
_entity.type
_entity.pdbx_description
1 polymer ?
#
loop_
_entity_poly.entity_id
_entity_poly.type
_entity_poly.pdbx_seq_one_letter_code
_entity_poly.pdbx_strand_id
1 'polypeptide(L)'
;MGDKWMKRMEQGWQSLLSVVKIVLQSRLNTTLPTSFRNADELLILANGPSLNKTVQEAAGFIKGKTLLAVNFCVSSPMFEELKPELYLIADPLFWIVPEKRVQLFETMARKTVWPMCLFIPVRAYKNKDWQPMLAANPHIKVYAYNTTPIEGFQNICDFIFDRGWGVPRPHNVLIPSIAVGLRLPFKKIYLAGADHSWLPEITVTDDNEVLMHQKHFYDQNQSQAAKVQKEDLNSAHLYTILYHMYVAFKSYFVLDAYARKKGKEVINVTPGSYIDAFRRMKI
;
A
#
# COMPACT_ATOMS: atom_id res chain seq x y z
N MET A 1 4.98 -22.97 -29.74
CA MET A 1 5.78 -21.74 -30.05
C MET A 1 4.92 -20.47 -30.06
N GLY A 2 3.66 -20.52 -30.50
CA GLY A 2 2.74 -19.37 -30.52
C GLY A 2 2.54 -18.68 -29.16
N ASP A 3 2.30 -19.43 -28.07
CA ASP A 3 2.01 -18.84 -26.76
C ASP A 3 3.14 -17.98 -26.17
N LYS A 4 4.40 -18.39 -26.39
CA LYS A 4 5.57 -17.60 -25.94
C LYS A 4 5.69 -16.30 -26.72
N TRP A 5 5.37 -16.34 -28.01
CA TRP A 5 5.39 -15.16 -28.88
C TRP A 5 4.25 -14.20 -28.52
N MET A 6 3.04 -14.71 -28.31
CA MET A 6 1.89 -13.92 -27.85
C MET A 6 2.17 -13.23 -26.51
N LYS A 7 2.72 -13.94 -25.52
CA LYS A 7 3.12 -13.34 -24.24
C LYS A 7 4.15 -12.23 -24.38
N ARG A 8 5.11 -12.37 -25.30
CA ARG A 8 6.10 -11.32 -25.57
C ARG A 8 5.47 -10.10 -26.24
N MET A 9 4.56 -10.29 -27.18
CA MET A 9 3.81 -9.18 -27.79
C MET A 9 2.96 -8.44 -26.76
N GLU A 10 2.26 -9.19 -25.90
CA GLU A 10 1.49 -8.62 -24.79
C GLU A 10 2.39 -7.78 -23.86
N GLN A 11 3.55 -8.32 -23.46
CA GLN A 11 4.51 -7.59 -22.64
C GLN A 11 5.02 -6.31 -23.32
N GLY A 12 5.31 -6.37 -24.62
CA GLY A 12 5.73 -5.20 -25.40
C GLY A 12 4.64 -4.13 -25.47
N TRP A 13 3.40 -4.53 -25.72
CA TRP A 13 2.25 -3.64 -25.71
C TRP A 13 2.02 -3.00 -24.33
N GLN A 14 2.08 -3.79 -23.25
CA GLN A 14 1.94 -3.26 -21.89
C GLN A 14 3.07 -2.31 -21.51
N SER A 15 4.31 -2.57 -21.96
CA SER A 15 5.43 -1.64 -21.77
C SER A 15 5.19 -0.32 -22.48
N LEU A 16 4.70 -0.34 -23.72
CA LEU A 16 4.34 0.89 -24.46
C LEU A 16 3.24 1.67 -23.73
N LEU A 17 2.16 0.99 -23.32
CA LEU A 17 1.07 1.61 -22.57
C LEU A 17 1.55 2.20 -21.24
N SER A 18 2.50 1.56 -20.57
CA SER A 18 3.08 2.09 -19.33
C SER A 18 3.84 3.40 -19.57
N VAL A 19 4.57 3.53 -20.67
CA VAL A 19 5.24 4.79 -21.05
C VAL A 19 4.21 5.89 -21.31
N VAL A 20 3.13 5.58 -22.05
CA VAL A 20 2.04 6.54 -22.29
C VAL A 20 1.40 6.99 -20.97
N LYS A 21 1.09 6.06 -20.06
CA LYS A 21 0.53 6.39 -18.74
C LYS A 21 1.47 7.30 -17.93
N ILE A 22 2.78 7.07 -17.98
CA ILE A 22 3.77 7.92 -17.30
C ILE A 22 3.70 9.36 -17.80
N VAL A 23 3.71 9.56 -19.13
CA VAL A 23 3.63 10.89 -19.73
C VAL A 23 2.36 11.63 -19.30
N LEU A 24 1.24 10.91 -19.20
CA LEU A 24 -0.06 11.50 -18.88
C LEU A 24 -0.32 11.71 -17.38
N GLN A 25 0.25 10.86 -16.51
CA GLN A 25 -0.20 10.75 -15.12
C GLN A 25 0.91 10.97 -14.09
N SER A 26 2.18 10.85 -14.47
CA SER A 26 3.29 10.84 -13.51
C SER A 26 4.00 12.19 -13.40
N ARG A 27 4.39 12.52 -12.17
CA ARG A 27 5.38 13.58 -11.91
C ARG A 27 6.78 13.00 -11.99
N LEU A 28 7.60 13.46 -12.93
CA LEU A 28 8.94 12.91 -13.16
C LEU A 28 9.93 13.22 -12.03
N ASN A 29 9.76 14.37 -11.38
CA ASN A 29 10.61 14.85 -10.29
C ASN A 29 9.88 14.73 -8.95
N THR A 30 10.06 13.60 -8.29
CA THR A 30 9.63 13.37 -6.90
C THR A 30 10.86 13.21 -6.01
N THR A 31 10.80 13.77 -4.81
CA THR A 31 11.87 13.62 -3.81
C THR A 31 11.53 12.50 -2.84
N LEU A 32 12.56 11.96 -2.19
CA LEU A 32 12.42 10.98 -1.12
C LEU A 32 13.11 11.50 0.15
N PRO A 33 12.64 11.11 1.34
CA PRO A 33 13.38 11.35 2.58
C PRO A 33 14.73 10.61 2.56
N THR A 34 15.73 11.21 3.21
CA THR A 34 17.14 10.74 3.17
C THR A 34 17.69 10.37 4.54
N SER A 35 16.97 10.64 5.63
CA SER A 35 17.42 10.39 7.00
C SER A 35 16.37 9.58 7.74
N PHE A 36 16.83 8.53 8.43
CA PHE A 36 16.02 7.58 9.20
C PHE A 36 16.78 7.17 10.44
N ARG A 37 16.06 6.88 11.52
CA ARG A 37 16.66 6.34 12.74
C ARG A 37 17.36 5.01 12.51
N ASN A 38 16.78 4.14 11.69
CA ASN A 38 17.39 2.91 11.21
C ASN A 38 17.30 2.86 9.69
N ALA A 39 18.42 3.07 9.01
CA ALA A 39 18.46 3.09 7.54
C ALA A 39 18.53 1.70 6.89
N ASP A 40 18.65 0.62 7.67
CA ASP A 40 18.79 -0.76 7.18
C ASP A 40 17.47 -1.52 7.17
N GLU A 41 16.59 -1.30 8.16
CA GLU A 41 15.37 -2.07 8.38
C GLU A 41 14.11 -1.20 8.43
N LEU A 42 13.17 -1.51 7.53
CA LEU A 42 11.83 -0.95 7.50
C LEU A 42 10.81 -1.98 7.96
N LEU A 43 9.89 -1.62 8.84
CA LEU A 43 8.70 -2.40 9.14
C LEU A 43 7.46 -1.63 8.66
N ILE A 44 6.75 -2.21 7.69
CA ILE A 44 5.48 -1.68 7.20
C ILE A 44 4.36 -2.25 8.06
N LEU A 45 3.64 -1.37 8.73
CA LEU A 45 2.44 -1.64 9.52
C LEU A 45 1.23 -1.50 8.59
N ALA A 46 0.79 -2.61 8.02
CA ALA A 46 -0.42 -2.67 7.19
C ALA A 46 -1.69 -2.68 8.07
N ASN A 47 -2.88 -2.81 7.48
CA ASN A 47 -4.14 -2.61 8.21
C ASN A 47 -4.97 -3.88 8.44
N GLY A 48 -4.37 -5.06 8.33
CA GLY A 48 -5.03 -6.32 8.57
C GLY A 48 -5.16 -6.65 10.06
N PRO A 49 -6.13 -7.49 10.44
CA PRO A 49 -6.56 -7.72 11.82
C PRO A 49 -5.46 -8.28 12.73
N SER A 50 -4.49 -9.01 12.19
CA SER A 50 -3.36 -9.57 12.95
C SER A 50 -2.36 -8.52 13.47
N LEU A 51 -2.45 -7.25 13.03
CA LEU A 51 -1.49 -6.23 13.43
C LEU A 51 -1.51 -5.98 14.95
N ASN A 52 -2.69 -5.88 15.56
CA ASN A 52 -2.81 -5.63 17.01
C ASN A 52 -2.03 -6.67 17.82
N LYS A 53 -2.19 -7.95 17.46
CA LYS A 53 -1.49 -9.06 18.10
C LYS A 53 0.03 -8.95 17.91
N THR A 54 0.48 -8.65 16.69
CA THR A 54 1.90 -8.43 16.40
C THR A 54 2.51 -7.31 17.25
N VAL A 55 1.80 -6.19 17.39
CA VAL A 55 2.26 -5.04 18.17
C VAL A 55 2.37 -5.38 19.67
N GLN A 56 1.42 -6.14 20.19
CA GLN A 56 1.39 -6.54 21.60
C GLN A 56 2.46 -7.61 21.93
N GLU A 57 2.59 -8.63 21.09
CA GLU A 57 3.41 -9.81 21.40
C GLU A 57 4.87 -9.67 20.94
N ALA A 58 5.13 -8.88 19.88
CA ALA A 58 6.45 -8.76 19.25
C ALA A 58 7.07 -7.36 19.40
N ALA A 59 6.78 -6.64 20.50
CA ALA A 59 7.31 -5.30 20.75
C ALA A 59 8.86 -5.23 20.65
N GLY A 60 9.55 -6.27 21.09
CA GLY A 60 11.01 -6.39 20.96
C GLY A 60 11.51 -6.43 19.51
N PHE A 61 10.76 -7.06 18.60
CA PHE A 61 11.07 -7.10 17.18
C PHE A 61 10.87 -5.74 16.48
N ILE A 62 9.83 -5.03 16.88
CA ILE A 62 9.46 -3.70 16.35
C ILE A 62 10.49 -2.65 16.78
N LYS A 63 10.99 -2.76 18.02
CA LYS A 63 11.92 -1.81 18.61
C LYS A 63 13.17 -1.65 17.73
N GLY A 64 13.51 -0.40 17.44
CA GLY A 64 14.73 -0.03 16.71
C GLY A 64 14.62 -0.13 15.19
N LYS A 65 13.48 -0.50 14.62
CA LYS A 65 13.21 -0.41 13.18
C LYS A 65 12.60 0.94 12.83
N THR A 66 12.81 1.39 11.59
CA THR A 66 12.02 2.48 11.03
C THR A 66 10.65 1.95 10.66
N LEU A 67 9.59 2.68 11.01
CA LEU A 67 8.22 2.23 10.83
C LEU A 67 7.51 3.03 9.74
N LEU A 68 6.74 2.33 8.90
CA LEU A 68 5.82 2.93 7.94
C LEU A 68 4.39 2.51 8.25
N ALA A 69 3.55 3.46 8.67
CA ALA A 69 2.12 3.25 8.88
C ALA A 69 1.31 3.64 7.63
N VAL A 70 0.11 3.06 7.47
CA VAL A 70 -0.70 3.28 6.26
C VAL A 70 -2.16 3.64 6.52
N ASN A 71 -2.75 4.38 5.58
CA ASN A 71 -4.18 4.73 5.54
C ASN A 71 -4.75 5.20 6.89
N PHE A 72 -5.67 4.45 7.52
CA PHE A 72 -6.34 4.83 8.78
C PHE A 72 -5.61 4.41 10.07
N CYS A 73 -4.36 3.98 10.00
CA CYS A 73 -3.59 3.62 11.19
C CYS A 73 -3.56 4.73 12.26
N VAL A 74 -3.57 6.01 11.85
CA VAL A 74 -3.65 7.19 12.72
C VAL A 74 -4.87 7.21 13.67
N SER A 75 -5.93 6.49 13.33
CA SER A 75 -7.12 6.38 14.17
C SER A 75 -6.93 5.45 15.37
N SER A 76 -5.89 4.60 15.36
CA SER A 76 -5.59 3.67 16.46
C SER A 76 -4.66 4.31 17.51
N PRO A 77 -4.77 3.94 18.80
CA PRO A 77 -3.80 4.31 19.83
C PRO A 77 -2.35 3.92 19.49
N MET A 78 -2.16 2.82 18.75
CA MET A 78 -0.82 2.35 18.37
C MET A 78 -0.03 3.37 17.56
N PHE A 79 -0.70 4.30 16.87
CA PHE A 79 -0.03 5.34 16.10
C PHE A 79 0.83 6.26 16.99
N GLU A 80 0.27 6.68 18.13
CA GLU A 80 0.96 7.56 19.08
C GLU A 80 1.98 6.81 19.93
N GLU A 81 1.74 5.52 20.16
CA GLU A 81 2.68 4.63 20.87
C GLU A 81 3.92 4.32 20.03
N LEU A 82 3.72 3.94 18.76
CA LEU A 82 4.78 3.48 17.86
C LEU A 82 5.52 4.63 17.18
N LYS A 83 4.88 5.81 17.04
CA LYS A 83 5.45 7.02 16.45
C LYS A 83 6.16 6.79 15.11
N PRO A 84 5.44 6.33 14.08
CA PRO A 84 6.06 5.98 12.80
C PRO A 84 6.76 7.18 12.15
N GLU A 85 7.96 6.95 11.60
CA GLU A 85 8.74 7.97 10.88
C GLU A 85 8.21 8.18 9.46
N LEU A 86 7.57 7.15 8.89
CA LEU A 86 6.99 7.16 7.55
C LEU A 86 5.48 6.90 7.63
N TYR A 87 4.73 7.58 6.77
CA TYR A 87 3.30 7.35 6.61
C TYR A 87 2.93 7.37 5.14
N LEU A 88 2.14 6.43 4.65
CA LEU A 88 1.68 6.41 3.26
C LEU A 88 0.18 6.20 3.16
N ILE A 89 -0.48 7.05 2.39
CA ILE A 89 -1.90 6.89 2.07
C ILE A 89 -2.09 6.59 0.59
N ALA A 90 -3.01 5.68 0.27
CA ALA A 90 -3.36 5.34 -1.11
C ALA A 90 -4.87 5.23 -1.35
N ASP A 91 -5.67 5.15 -0.28
CA ASP A 91 -7.12 4.95 -0.36
C ASP A 91 -7.82 6.07 -1.16
N PRO A 92 -8.62 5.74 -2.19
CA PRO A 92 -9.43 6.72 -2.91
C PRO A 92 -10.42 7.47 -2.02
N LEU A 93 -10.89 6.87 -0.91
CA LEU A 93 -11.91 7.45 -0.04
C LEU A 93 -11.46 8.78 0.58
N PHE A 94 -10.16 8.98 0.80
CA PHE A 94 -9.63 10.27 1.28
C PHE A 94 -9.86 11.43 0.30
N TRP A 95 -10.16 11.12 -0.96
CA TRP A 95 -10.36 12.13 -2.01
C TRP A 95 -11.82 12.23 -2.44
N ILE A 96 -12.61 11.17 -2.25
CA ILE A 96 -14.01 11.10 -2.69
C ILE A 96 -14.97 11.40 -1.53
N VAL A 97 -14.62 11.07 -0.29
CA VAL A 97 -15.48 11.21 0.89
C VAL A 97 -14.89 12.28 1.83
N PRO A 98 -15.47 13.50 1.88
CA PRO A 98 -14.95 14.61 2.69
C PRO A 98 -14.76 14.26 4.17
N GLU A 99 -15.68 13.51 4.76
CA GLU A 99 -15.64 13.14 6.18
C GLU A 99 -14.43 12.27 6.49
N LYS A 100 -14.12 11.30 5.60
CA LYS A 100 -12.95 10.43 5.72
C LYS A 100 -11.64 11.21 5.54
N ARG A 101 -11.65 12.22 4.66
CA ARG A 101 -10.53 13.15 4.48
C ARG A 101 -10.26 13.95 5.75
N VAL A 102 -11.27 14.66 6.25
CA VAL A 102 -11.20 15.47 7.48
C VAL A 102 -10.75 14.60 8.65
N GLN A 103 -11.39 13.45 8.84
CA GLN A 103 -11.06 12.48 9.88
C GLN A 103 -9.57 12.09 9.84
N LEU A 104 -9.04 11.75 8.67
CA LEU A 104 -7.64 11.36 8.52
C LEU A 104 -6.70 12.54 8.84
N PHE A 105 -6.84 13.64 8.12
CA PHE A 105 -5.83 14.71 8.12
C PHE A 105 -5.85 15.53 9.40
N GLU A 106 -7.02 15.84 9.97
CA GLU A 106 -7.09 16.55 11.25
C GLU A 106 -6.62 15.68 12.42
N THR A 107 -6.97 14.39 12.42
CA THR A 107 -6.46 13.46 13.44
C THR A 107 -4.94 13.34 13.34
N MET A 108 -4.39 13.25 12.13
CA MET A 108 -2.95 13.21 11.90
C MET A 108 -2.27 14.50 12.36
N ALA A 109 -2.82 15.67 12.00
CA ALA A 109 -2.30 16.97 12.43
C ALA A 109 -2.31 17.12 13.95
N ARG A 110 -3.35 16.65 14.63
CA ARG A 110 -3.47 16.72 16.09
C ARG A 110 -2.52 15.77 16.82
N LYS A 111 -2.42 14.52 16.37
CA LYS A 111 -1.69 13.45 17.08
C LYS A 111 -0.18 13.45 16.81
N THR A 112 0.24 13.97 15.65
CA THR A 112 1.66 13.87 15.25
C THR A 112 2.48 14.98 15.87
N VAL A 113 3.25 14.64 16.91
CA VAL A 113 4.16 15.55 17.63
C VAL A 113 5.64 15.15 17.48
N TRP A 114 5.96 14.31 16.50
CA TRP A 114 7.31 13.85 16.16
C TRP A 114 7.55 13.99 14.65
N PRO A 115 8.81 14.15 14.19
CA PRO A 115 9.11 14.23 12.76
C PRO A 115 8.57 13.01 11.99
N MET A 116 7.70 13.26 11.00
CA MET A 116 7.09 12.22 10.19
C MET A 116 7.06 12.63 8.71
N CYS A 117 7.43 11.70 7.83
CA CYS A 117 7.35 11.88 6.39
C CYS A 117 6.05 11.27 5.86
N LEU A 118 5.15 12.11 5.37
CA LEU A 118 3.85 11.71 4.82
C LEU A 118 3.90 11.63 3.29
N PHE A 119 3.70 10.44 2.75
CA PHE A 119 3.61 10.18 1.32
C PHE A 119 2.18 10.36 0.80
N ILE A 120 1.99 11.33 -0.11
CA ILE A 120 0.72 11.69 -0.75
C ILE A 120 0.78 11.33 -2.25
N PRO A 121 -0.25 10.65 -2.81
CA PRO A 121 -0.31 10.39 -4.23
C PRO A 121 -0.30 11.68 -5.05
N VAL A 122 0.46 11.75 -6.15
CA VAL A 122 0.50 12.92 -7.05
C VAL A 122 -0.91 13.31 -7.54
N ARG A 123 -1.78 12.33 -7.80
CA ARG A 123 -3.18 12.57 -8.20
C ARG A 123 -3.97 13.40 -7.18
N ALA A 124 -3.61 13.30 -5.89
CA ALA A 124 -4.30 14.01 -4.82
C ALA A 124 -4.03 15.52 -4.86
N TYR A 125 -2.95 15.98 -5.50
CA TYR A 125 -2.64 17.41 -5.60
C TYR A 125 -3.60 18.18 -6.52
N LYS A 126 -4.48 17.49 -7.24
CA LYS A 126 -5.60 18.11 -7.98
C LYS A 126 -6.64 18.73 -7.03
N ASN A 127 -6.83 18.13 -5.85
CA ASN A 127 -7.68 18.67 -4.79
C ASN A 127 -6.77 19.19 -3.66
N LYS A 128 -6.86 20.47 -3.31
CA LYS A 128 -5.97 21.08 -2.31
C LYS A 128 -6.57 21.16 -0.90
N ASP A 129 -7.79 20.66 -0.69
CA ASP A 129 -8.56 20.85 0.55
C ASP A 129 -7.88 20.20 1.77
N TRP A 130 -7.01 19.21 1.56
CA TRP A 130 -6.25 18.56 2.64
C TRP A 130 -5.05 19.39 3.10
N GLN A 131 -4.54 20.32 2.28
CA GLN A 131 -3.31 21.06 2.59
C GLN A 131 -3.46 21.96 3.82
N PRO A 132 -4.54 22.76 3.96
CA PRO A 132 -4.75 23.59 5.14
C PRO A 132 -4.81 22.78 6.45
N MET A 133 -5.34 21.56 6.42
CA MET A 133 -5.46 20.69 7.60
C MET A 133 -4.09 20.28 8.17
N LEU A 134 -3.06 20.24 7.33
CA LEU A 134 -1.69 19.90 7.74
C LEU A 134 -0.75 21.11 7.86
N ALA A 135 -1.12 22.26 7.28
CA ALA A 135 -0.23 23.41 7.08
C ALA A 135 0.38 23.94 8.39
N ALA A 136 -0.35 23.84 9.49
CA ALA A 136 0.10 24.32 10.80
C ALA A 136 0.99 23.32 11.56
N ASN A 137 1.12 22.07 11.12
CA ASN A 137 1.91 21.07 11.84
C ASN A 137 3.37 21.06 11.34
N PRO A 138 4.35 21.52 12.15
CA PRO A 138 5.76 21.61 11.73
C PRO A 138 6.47 20.25 11.70
N HIS A 139 5.86 19.20 12.27
CA HIS A 139 6.45 17.87 12.37
C HIS A 139 6.16 16.99 11.15
N ILE A 140 5.17 17.35 10.33
CA ILE A 140 4.76 16.56 9.16
C ILE A 140 5.40 17.15 7.91
N LYS A 141 6.27 16.38 7.27
CA LYS A 141 6.84 16.73 5.96
C LYS A 141 6.21 15.90 4.86
N VAL A 142 5.64 16.57 3.86
CA VAL A 142 4.90 15.90 2.77
C VAL A 142 5.82 15.57 1.60
N TYR A 143 5.71 14.34 1.09
CA TYR A 143 6.39 13.82 -0.09
C TYR A 143 5.38 13.31 -1.11
N ALA A 144 5.50 13.74 -2.36
CA ALA A 144 4.64 13.25 -3.43
C ALA A 144 5.16 11.93 -4.01
N TYR A 145 4.27 10.99 -4.33
CA TYR A 145 4.63 9.75 -5.04
C TYR A 145 3.64 9.42 -6.15
N ASN A 146 4.10 8.72 -7.20
CA ASN A 146 3.25 8.33 -8.33
C ASN A 146 2.55 7.00 -8.07
N THR A 147 1.25 6.94 -8.33
CA THR A 147 0.44 5.71 -8.32
C THR A 147 0.18 5.17 -9.73
N THR A 148 0.91 5.67 -10.72
CA THR A 148 0.74 5.29 -12.14
C THR A 148 0.97 3.78 -12.31
N PRO A 149 0.00 3.01 -12.82
CA PRO A 149 0.11 1.56 -12.90
C PRO A 149 1.00 1.13 -14.07
N ILE A 150 2.04 0.36 -13.75
CA ILE A 150 3.08 -0.08 -14.69
C ILE A 150 3.06 -1.59 -14.86
N GLU A 151 3.10 -2.03 -16.11
CA GLU A 151 3.08 -3.43 -16.55
C GLU A 151 3.97 -3.60 -17.79
N GLY A 152 4.41 -4.84 -18.06
CA GLY A 152 5.20 -5.19 -19.23
C GLY A 152 6.45 -5.99 -18.89
N PHE A 153 7.54 -5.78 -19.62
CA PHE A 153 8.81 -6.45 -19.32
C PHE A 153 9.38 -6.00 -17.98
N GLN A 154 9.76 -6.97 -17.13
CA GLN A 154 10.28 -6.71 -15.78
C GLN A 154 11.40 -5.68 -15.76
N ASN A 155 12.39 -5.78 -16.65
CA ASN A 155 13.52 -4.84 -16.70
C ASN A 155 13.08 -3.38 -16.96
N ILE A 156 12.06 -3.18 -17.78
CA ILE A 156 11.48 -1.86 -18.06
C ILE A 156 10.72 -1.37 -16.83
N CYS A 157 9.90 -2.25 -16.22
CA CYS A 157 9.17 -1.94 -15.00
C CYS A 157 10.13 -1.53 -13.87
N ASP A 158 11.20 -2.29 -13.62
CA ASP A 158 12.19 -1.99 -12.59
C ASP A 158 12.84 -0.62 -12.79
N PHE A 159 13.20 -0.26 -14.03
CA PHE A 159 13.76 1.05 -14.33
C PHE A 159 12.77 2.18 -14.02
N ILE A 160 11.50 1.98 -14.39
CA ILE A 160 10.42 2.92 -14.07
C ILE A 160 10.23 3.04 -12.55
N PHE A 161 10.30 1.92 -11.82
CA PHE A 161 10.20 1.88 -10.36
C PHE A 161 11.38 2.59 -9.70
N ASP A 162 12.61 2.40 -10.18
CA ASP A 162 13.80 3.09 -9.68
C ASP A 162 13.62 4.61 -9.75
N ARG A 163 13.12 5.09 -10.89
CA ARG A 163 12.80 6.51 -11.13
C ARG A 163 11.59 7.00 -10.35
N GLY A 164 10.78 6.12 -9.77
CA GLY A 164 9.56 6.48 -9.05
C GLY A 164 8.45 7.00 -9.95
N TRP A 165 8.49 6.67 -11.24
CA TRP A 165 7.51 7.13 -12.21
C TRP A 165 6.22 6.33 -12.19
N GLY A 166 6.19 5.22 -11.45
CA GLY A 166 4.98 4.45 -11.22
C GLY A 166 5.26 3.29 -10.28
N VAL A 167 4.25 2.44 -10.11
CA VAL A 167 4.26 1.26 -9.25
C VAL A 167 3.55 0.11 -9.97
N PRO A 168 3.75 -1.16 -9.55
CA PRO A 168 2.85 -2.23 -9.94
C PRO A 168 1.41 -1.82 -9.61
N ARG A 169 0.44 -2.32 -10.36
CA ARG A 169 -0.95 -1.81 -10.30
C ARG A 169 -1.47 -1.72 -8.84
N PRO A 170 -1.70 -0.52 -8.30
CA PRO A 170 -1.86 -0.32 -6.86
C PRO A 170 -3.30 -0.57 -6.39
N HIS A 171 -3.70 -1.84 -6.35
CA HIS A 171 -5.03 -2.26 -5.86
C HIS A 171 -5.19 -2.17 -4.34
N ASN A 172 -4.09 -2.02 -3.60
CA ASN A 172 -4.09 -1.80 -2.17
C ASN A 172 -2.91 -0.90 -1.80
N VAL A 173 -2.93 -0.36 -0.58
CA VAL A 173 -1.89 0.53 -0.06
C VAL A 173 -0.53 -0.15 0.14
N LEU A 174 -0.51 -1.47 0.33
CA LEU A 174 0.73 -2.20 0.60
C LEU A 174 1.67 -2.22 -0.62
N ILE A 175 1.11 -2.30 -1.84
CA ILE A 175 1.88 -2.27 -3.09
C ILE A 175 2.73 -0.99 -3.21
N PRO A 176 2.18 0.23 -3.15
CA PRO A 176 2.98 1.44 -3.19
C PRO A 176 3.88 1.60 -1.95
N SER A 177 3.47 1.13 -0.76
CA SER A 177 4.34 1.14 0.42
C SER A 177 5.61 0.32 0.24
N ILE A 178 5.50 -0.90 -0.31
CA ILE A 178 6.67 -1.73 -0.63
C ILE A 178 7.51 -1.08 -1.74
N ALA A 179 6.87 -0.59 -2.81
CA ALA A 179 7.59 0.04 -3.92
C ALA A 179 8.39 1.28 -3.47
N VAL A 180 7.79 2.15 -2.64
CA VAL A 180 8.47 3.30 -2.03
C VAL A 180 9.57 2.83 -1.08
N GLY A 181 9.30 1.87 -0.21
CA GLY A 181 10.29 1.29 0.71
C GLY A 181 11.51 0.71 -0.02
N LEU A 182 11.32 0.06 -1.17
CA LEU A 182 12.40 -0.49 -1.98
C LEU A 182 13.28 0.60 -2.62
N ARG A 183 12.78 1.82 -2.81
CA ARG A 183 13.55 2.97 -3.30
C ARG A 183 14.32 3.72 -2.19
N LEU A 184 13.89 3.56 -0.94
CA LEU A 184 14.55 4.10 0.26
C LEU A 184 15.79 3.25 0.63
N PRO A 185 16.67 3.64 1.58
CA PRO A 185 17.95 2.93 1.79
C PRO A 185 17.83 1.54 2.42
N PHE A 186 16.64 1.14 2.90
CA PHE A 186 16.44 -0.10 3.64
C PHE A 186 16.84 -1.34 2.84
N LYS A 187 17.60 -2.23 3.48
CA LYS A 187 18.02 -3.53 2.94
C LYS A 187 16.97 -4.60 3.20
N LYS A 188 16.28 -4.51 4.35
CA LYS A 188 15.19 -5.42 4.74
C LYS A 188 13.90 -4.65 4.97
N ILE A 189 12.82 -5.14 4.38
CA ILE A 189 11.47 -4.60 4.53
C ILE A 189 10.57 -5.70 5.10
N TYR A 190 10.09 -5.53 6.32
CA TYR A 190 9.19 -6.45 7.00
C TYR A 190 7.73 -6.02 6.82
N LEU A 191 6.83 -6.99 6.68
CA LEU A 191 5.38 -6.75 6.54
C LEU A 191 4.62 -7.34 7.73
N ALA A 192 4.00 -6.49 8.54
CA ALA A 192 3.10 -6.87 9.63
C ALA A 192 1.67 -6.38 9.35
N GLY A 193 0.66 -7.18 9.72
CA GLY A 193 -0.75 -6.88 9.39
C GLY A 193 -1.09 -6.99 7.90
N ALA A 194 -0.30 -7.74 7.14
CA ALA A 194 -0.48 -7.95 5.70
C ALA A 194 -1.29 -9.23 5.42
N ASP A 195 -2.44 -9.40 6.06
CA ASP A 195 -3.20 -10.65 6.10
C ASP A 195 -3.66 -11.11 4.71
N HIS A 196 -4.36 -10.27 3.95
CA HIS A 196 -4.90 -10.61 2.61
C HIS A 196 -5.75 -11.91 2.58
N SER A 197 -6.29 -12.32 3.73
CA SER A 197 -7.00 -13.59 3.93
C SER A 197 -8.51 -13.48 3.67
N TRP A 198 -8.93 -12.66 2.69
CA TRP A 198 -10.35 -12.37 2.43
C TRP A 198 -11.06 -13.43 1.57
N LEU A 199 -10.33 -14.33 0.91
CA LEU A 199 -10.95 -15.33 0.02
C LEU A 199 -12.01 -16.20 0.71
N PRO A 200 -11.79 -16.71 1.95
CA PRO A 200 -12.81 -17.48 2.66
C PRO A 200 -14.02 -16.65 3.11
N GLU A 201 -13.93 -15.32 3.07
CA GLU A 201 -14.97 -14.40 3.52
C GLU A 201 -15.93 -13.99 2.39
N ILE A 202 -15.73 -14.54 1.17
CA ILE A 202 -16.58 -14.28 0.01
C ILE A 202 -17.69 -15.33 -0.05
N THR A 203 -18.93 -14.88 -0.13
CA THR A 203 -20.10 -15.73 -0.35
C THR A 203 -20.96 -15.18 -1.49
N VAL A 204 -21.76 -16.04 -2.10
CA VAL A 204 -22.75 -15.66 -3.12
C VAL A 204 -24.12 -16.14 -2.63
N THR A 205 -25.10 -15.24 -2.60
CA THR A 205 -26.48 -15.56 -2.18
C THR A 205 -27.26 -16.26 -3.29
N ASP A 206 -28.42 -16.83 -2.96
CA ASP A 206 -29.35 -17.42 -3.93
C ASP A 206 -29.89 -16.39 -4.95
N ASP A 207 -29.86 -15.10 -4.59
CA ASP A 207 -30.20 -13.97 -5.47
C ASP A 207 -29.03 -13.50 -6.36
N ASN A 208 -27.93 -14.27 -6.41
CA ASN A 208 -26.68 -13.94 -7.12
C ASN A 208 -25.99 -12.66 -6.62
N GLU A 209 -26.17 -12.28 -5.35
CA GLU A 209 -25.44 -11.18 -4.74
C GLU A 209 -24.13 -11.65 -4.13
N VAL A 210 -23.03 -10.97 -4.44
CA VAL A 210 -21.72 -11.28 -3.84
C VAL A 210 -21.52 -10.46 -2.55
N LEU A 211 -21.29 -11.16 -1.45
CA LEU A 211 -21.01 -10.59 -0.13
C LEU A 211 -19.53 -10.80 0.20
N MET A 212 -18.91 -9.83 0.91
CA MET A 212 -17.56 -10.00 1.44
C MET A 212 -17.47 -9.35 2.82
N HIS A 213 -16.96 -10.09 3.79
CA HIS A 213 -16.63 -9.52 5.10
C HIS A 213 -15.22 -8.90 5.06
N GLN A 214 -15.14 -7.57 5.01
CA GLN A 214 -13.87 -6.86 5.20
C GLN A 214 -13.68 -6.57 6.70
N LYS A 215 -12.62 -7.12 7.29
CA LYS A 215 -12.21 -6.84 8.68
C LYS A 215 -10.91 -6.04 8.67
N HIS A 216 -10.92 -4.80 9.17
CA HIS A 216 -9.71 -4.05 9.47
C HIS A 216 -9.42 -4.06 10.98
N PHE A 217 -8.15 -3.89 11.38
CA PHE A 217 -7.77 -3.96 12.80
C PHE A 217 -8.35 -2.84 13.68
N TYR A 218 -8.80 -1.74 13.08
CA TYR A 218 -9.37 -0.57 13.74
C TYR A 218 -10.91 -0.57 13.79
N ASP A 219 -11.57 -1.58 13.21
CA ASP A 219 -13.02 -1.68 13.25
C ASP A 219 -13.45 -2.26 14.61
N GLN A 220 -13.86 -1.40 15.56
CA GLN A 220 -14.27 -1.78 16.91
C GLN A 220 -15.65 -2.47 16.95
N ASN A 221 -15.77 -3.70 16.43
CA ASN A 221 -16.96 -4.57 16.47
C ASN A 221 -18.10 -4.27 15.47
N GLN A 222 -17.83 -3.62 14.33
CA GLN A 222 -18.85 -3.34 13.30
C GLN A 222 -18.58 -3.96 11.91
N SER A 223 -17.75 -5.01 11.81
CA SER A 223 -17.59 -5.71 10.52
C SER A 223 -18.79 -6.62 10.24
N GLN A 224 -19.90 -6.05 9.76
CA GLN A 224 -20.99 -6.83 9.16
C GLN A 224 -20.64 -7.22 7.72
N ALA A 225 -21.27 -8.27 7.18
CA ALA A 225 -21.22 -8.53 5.74
C ALA A 225 -21.74 -7.28 5.04
N ALA A 226 -20.88 -6.57 4.31
CA ALA A 226 -21.33 -5.47 3.48
C ALA A 226 -21.30 -5.92 2.02
N LYS A 227 -22.24 -5.42 1.21
CA LYS A 227 -22.11 -5.52 -0.24
C LYS A 227 -20.75 -4.98 -0.64
N VAL A 228 -20.01 -5.69 -1.48
CA VAL A 228 -18.79 -5.15 -2.08
C VAL A 228 -19.20 -4.04 -3.02
N GLN A 229 -19.24 -2.83 -2.50
CA GLN A 229 -19.55 -1.63 -3.26
C GLN A 229 -18.33 -1.31 -4.12
N LYS A 230 -18.54 -1.26 -5.43
CA LYS A 230 -17.63 -0.60 -6.37
C LYS A 230 -17.51 0.90 -6.02
N GLU A 231 -16.57 1.61 -6.65
CA GLU A 231 -16.50 3.08 -6.65
C GLU A 231 -17.81 3.75 -7.12
N ASP A 232 -18.75 2.99 -7.72
CA ASP A 232 -20.09 3.41 -8.17
C ASP A 232 -21.25 2.86 -7.32
N LEU A 233 -20.99 2.25 -6.15
CA LEU A 233 -21.99 1.70 -5.22
C LEU A 233 -22.82 0.49 -5.72
N ASN A 234 -22.47 -0.12 -6.88
CA ASN A 234 -23.07 -1.38 -7.34
C ASN A 234 -22.33 -2.63 -6.80
N SER A 235 -23.03 -3.77 -6.70
CA SER A 235 -22.41 -5.04 -6.31
C SER A 235 -21.35 -5.47 -7.35
N ALA A 236 -20.14 -5.76 -6.88
CA ALA A 236 -19.10 -6.29 -7.75
C ALA A 236 -19.37 -7.77 -8.06
N HIS A 237 -19.41 -8.14 -9.35
CA HIS A 237 -19.42 -9.54 -9.74
C HIS A 237 -18.20 -10.29 -9.18
N LEU A 238 -18.37 -11.57 -8.86
CA LEU A 238 -17.32 -12.41 -8.26
C LEU A 238 -16.05 -12.41 -9.10
N TYR A 239 -16.16 -12.53 -10.42
CA TYR A 239 -15.00 -12.55 -11.32
C TYR A 239 -14.19 -11.25 -11.26
N THR A 240 -14.83 -10.10 -11.01
CA THR A 240 -14.15 -8.81 -10.85
C THR A 240 -13.36 -8.77 -9.54
N ILE A 241 -13.94 -9.29 -8.45
CA ILE A 241 -13.26 -9.39 -7.14
C ILE A 241 -12.04 -10.31 -7.26
N LEU A 242 -12.23 -11.50 -7.85
CA LEU A 242 -11.15 -12.46 -8.07
C LEU A 242 -10.06 -11.89 -9.00
N TYR A 243 -10.44 -11.13 -10.03
CA TYR A 243 -9.48 -10.44 -10.89
C TYR A 243 -8.67 -9.40 -10.11
N HIS A 244 -9.30 -8.56 -9.29
CA HIS A 244 -8.58 -7.60 -8.45
C HIS A 244 -7.61 -8.28 -7.47
N MET A 245 -8.04 -9.39 -6.86
CA MET A 245 -7.16 -10.21 -6.02
C MET A 245 -5.98 -10.77 -6.82
N TYR A 246 -6.24 -11.37 -7.99
CA TYR A 246 -5.20 -11.86 -8.89
C TYR A 246 -4.18 -10.77 -9.20
N VAL A 247 -4.62 -9.56 -9.58
CA VAL A 247 -3.68 -8.49 -9.91
C VAL A 247 -2.91 -8.00 -8.67
N ALA A 248 -3.54 -7.95 -7.50
CA ALA A 248 -2.85 -7.61 -6.25
C ALA A 248 -1.76 -8.64 -5.89
N PHE A 249 -2.08 -9.94 -5.90
CA PHE A 249 -1.11 -10.99 -5.59
C PHE A 249 0.02 -11.06 -6.61
N LYS A 250 -0.31 -10.96 -7.91
CA LYS A 250 0.69 -10.87 -8.99
C LYS A 250 1.65 -9.69 -8.78
N SER A 251 1.15 -8.56 -8.29
CA SER A 251 1.97 -7.37 -8.04
C SER A 251 3.03 -7.61 -6.95
N TYR A 252 2.77 -8.49 -5.98
CA TYR A 252 3.80 -8.85 -4.99
C TYR A 252 4.95 -9.65 -5.59
N PHE A 253 4.71 -10.52 -6.57
CA PHE A 253 5.79 -11.20 -7.29
C PHE A 253 6.63 -10.23 -8.14
N VAL A 254 5.99 -9.22 -8.74
CA VAL A 254 6.71 -8.14 -9.45
C VAL A 254 7.61 -7.36 -8.48
N LEU A 255 7.11 -7.08 -7.27
CA LEU A 255 7.88 -6.41 -6.22
C LEU A 255 9.01 -7.29 -5.66
N ASP A 256 8.81 -8.60 -5.53
CA ASP A 256 9.87 -9.54 -5.11
C ASP A 256 11.00 -9.58 -6.15
N ALA A 257 10.67 -9.69 -7.44
CA ALA A 257 11.65 -9.61 -8.51
C ALA A 257 12.43 -8.28 -8.49
N TYR A 258 11.73 -7.16 -8.29
CA TYR A 258 12.34 -5.84 -8.15
C TYR A 258 13.25 -5.77 -6.90
N ALA A 259 12.81 -6.31 -5.76
CA ALA A 259 13.60 -6.35 -4.53
C ALA A 259 14.92 -7.12 -4.72
N ARG A 260 14.86 -8.31 -5.35
CA ARG A 260 16.03 -9.13 -5.66
C ARG A 260 17.01 -8.40 -6.58
N LYS A 261 16.52 -7.71 -7.62
CA LYS A 261 17.37 -6.89 -8.50
C LYS A 261 18.10 -5.79 -7.74
N LYS A 262 17.48 -5.20 -6.71
CA LYS A 262 18.12 -4.20 -5.85
C LYS A 262 19.03 -4.79 -4.76
N GLY A 263 19.13 -6.12 -4.65
CA GLY A 263 19.84 -6.78 -3.55
C GLY A 263 19.17 -6.57 -2.19
N LYS A 264 17.84 -6.50 -2.17
CA LYS A 264 17.02 -6.25 -0.97
C LYS A 264 16.07 -7.41 -0.70
N GLU A 265 15.61 -7.50 0.54
CA GLU A 265 14.66 -8.52 0.98
C GLU A 265 13.35 -7.89 1.44
N VAL A 266 12.23 -8.43 0.95
CA VAL A 266 10.90 -8.20 1.53
C VAL A 266 10.51 -9.48 2.28
N ILE A 267 10.15 -9.34 3.56
CA ILE A 267 9.94 -10.45 4.49
C ILE A 267 8.55 -10.31 5.10
N ASN A 268 7.72 -11.34 4.93
CA ASN A 268 6.38 -11.38 5.51
C ASN A 268 6.44 -11.99 6.92
N VAL A 269 6.15 -11.17 7.94
CA VAL A 269 6.06 -11.61 9.33
C VAL A 269 4.62 -11.80 9.80
N THR A 270 3.65 -11.61 8.91
CA THR A 270 2.22 -11.68 9.23
C THR A 270 1.76 -13.15 9.33
N PRO A 271 1.29 -13.62 10.50
CA PRO A 271 0.75 -14.96 10.65
C PRO A 271 -0.49 -15.16 9.77
N GLY A 272 -0.63 -16.32 9.13
CA GLY A 272 -1.79 -16.64 8.30
C GLY A 272 -1.96 -15.79 7.03
N SER A 273 -1.01 -14.91 6.71
CA SER A 273 -1.09 -14.06 5.52
C SER A 273 -1.19 -14.90 4.24
N TYR A 274 -1.99 -14.49 3.28
CA TYR A 274 -2.13 -15.16 1.98
C TYR A 274 -1.08 -14.68 0.97
N ILE A 275 -0.28 -13.66 1.29
CA ILE A 275 0.82 -13.22 0.42
C ILE A 275 1.91 -14.29 0.42
N ASP A 276 2.09 -14.94 -0.73
CA ASP A 276 3.03 -16.04 -0.98
C ASP A 276 4.29 -15.61 -1.75
N ALA A 277 4.33 -14.37 -2.26
CA ALA A 277 5.46 -13.87 -3.02
C ALA A 277 6.76 -13.66 -2.20
N PHE A 278 6.63 -13.42 -0.89
CA PHE A 278 7.75 -13.02 -0.03
C PHE A 278 8.14 -14.11 0.97
N ARG A 279 9.43 -14.16 1.32
CA ARG A 279 9.95 -15.07 2.36
C ARG A 279 9.19 -14.84 3.68
N ARG A 280 8.81 -15.92 4.35
CA ARG A 280 8.18 -15.86 5.68
C ARG A 280 9.20 -15.90 6.80
N MET A 281 8.90 -15.19 7.89
CA MET A 281 9.63 -15.26 9.15
C MET A 281 8.62 -15.21 10.30
N LYS A 282 8.77 -16.10 11.28
CA LYS A 282 7.97 -16.06 12.52
C LYS A 282 8.68 -15.14 13.52
N ILE A 283 7.91 -14.34 14.23
CA ILE A 283 8.36 -13.39 15.26
C ILE A 283 7.56 -13.59 16.53
#